data_AF-A0A1W9LR62-F1
#
_entry.id   AF-A0A1W9LR62-F1
#
_cell.length_a   1.000
_cell.length_b   1.000
_cell.length_c   1.000
_cell.angle_alpha   90.00
_cell.angle_beta   90.00
_cell.angle_gamma   90.00
#
_symmetry.space_group_name_H-M   'P 1'
#
loop_
_entity.id
_entity.type
_entity.pdbx_description
1 polymer ?
#
loop_
_entity_poly.entity_id
_entity_poly.type
_entity_poly.pdbx_seq_one_letter_code
_entity_poly.pdbx_strand_id
1 'polypeptide(L)'
;GSMTMPYTGILMLLFILLHLVGFHFADKSTRTIFDIVYQTFSSPAYVTLYVLAMVVVAVHVSHGFWSAFQTIGANHPKYMPTIMLLSVIFSITVGVGFGFIPIYMLLIV
;
A
#
# COMPACT_ATOMS: atom_id res chain seq x y z
N GLY A 1 -13.24 8.68 4.08
CA GLY A 1 -14.09 9.62 3.32
C GLY A 1 -13.20 10.59 2.58
N SER A 2 -13.71 11.34 1.59
CA SER A 2 -12.89 12.24 0.72
C SER A 2 -11.90 13.13 1.49
N MET A 3 -12.26 13.59 2.70
CA MET A 3 -11.40 14.38 3.59
C MET A 3 -10.04 13.72 3.91
N THR A 4 -9.94 12.39 3.87
CA THR A 4 -8.68 11.67 4.17
C THR A 4 -7.71 11.66 2.99
N MET A 5 -8.15 12.03 1.78
CA MET A 5 -7.36 11.84 0.55
C MET A 5 -6.06 12.65 0.49
N PRO A 6 -6.03 13.96 0.84
CA PRO A 6 -4.78 14.72 0.82
C PRO A 6 -3.75 14.18 1.82
N TYR A 7 -4.20 13.84 3.04
CA TYR A 7 -3.33 13.34 4.10
C TYR A 7 -2.76 11.96 3.77
N THR A 8 -3.63 11.02 3.38
CA THR A 8 -3.19 9.67 3.00
C THR A 8 -2.33 9.70 1.74
N GLY A 9 -2.59 10.60 0.79
CA GLY A 9 -1.75 10.80 -0.39
C GLY A 9 -0.33 11.25 -0.05
N ILE A 10 -0.17 12.24 0.84
CA ILE A 10 1.16 12.69 1.30
C ILE A 10 1.88 11.58 2.05
N LEU A 11 1.20 10.86 2.96
CA LEU A 11 1.79 9.74 3.69
C LEU A 11 2.22 8.61 2.74
N MET A 12 1.41 8.28 1.73
CA MET A 12 1.79 7.31 0.70
C MET A 12 2.99 7.79 -0.11
N LEU A 13 3.08 9.08 -0.47
CA LEU A 13 4.21 9.62 -1.21
C LEU A 13 5.52 9.44 -0.41
N LEU A 14 5.52 9.78 0.88
CA LEU A 14 6.66 9.56 1.76
C LEU A 14 7.03 8.07 1.84
N PHE A 15 6.02 7.21 1.98
CA PHE A 15 6.22 5.76 2.00
C PHE A 15 6.82 5.24 0.68
N ILE A 16 6.34 5.71 -0.47
CA ILE A 16 6.85 5.29 -1.79
C ILE A 16 8.31 5.72 -1.95
N LEU A 17 8.68 6.94 -1.54
CA LEU A 17 10.07 7.38 -1.57
C LEU A 17 10.97 6.48 -0.71
N LEU A 18 10.55 6.19 0.53
CA LEU A 18 11.26 5.29 1.42
C LEU A 18 11.39 3.88 0.79
N HIS A 19 10.29 3.36 0.24
CA HIS A 19 10.24 2.04 -0.41
C HIS A 19 11.18 1.95 -1.62
N LEU A 20 11.15 2.96 -2.50
CA LEU A 20 11.98 2.98 -3.69
C LEU A 20 13.47 3.09 -3.34
N VAL A 21 13.83 3.97 -2.40
CA VAL A 21 15.22 4.09 -1.93
C VAL A 21 15.69 2.79 -1.27
N GLY A 22 14.86 2.19 -0.42
CA GLY A 22 15.20 0.99 0.34
C GLY A 22 15.28 -0.30 -0.46
N PHE A 23 14.54 -0.42 -1.57
CA PHE A 23 14.46 -1.68 -2.33
C PHE A 23 14.81 -1.52 -3.82
N HIS A 24 14.16 -0.59 -4.51
CA HIS A 24 14.36 -0.43 -5.96
C HIS A 24 15.77 0.11 -6.27
N PHE A 25 16.20 1.15 -5.57
CA PHE A 25 17.50 1.81 -5.74
C PHE A 25 18.59 1.29 -4.80
N ALA A 26 18.29 0.30 -3.94
CA ALA A 26 19.32 -0.32 -3.12
C ALA A 26 20.40 -0.99 -3.97
N ASP A 27 21.64 -0.96 -3.49
CA ASP A 27 22.77 -1.63 -4.13
C ASP A 27 22.60 -3.16 -4.06
N LYS A 28 22.65 -3.81 -5.23
CA LYS A 28 22.47 -5.24 -5.46
C LYS A 28 23.74 -5.90 -6.01
N SER A 29 24.88 -5.20 -5.98
CA SER A 29 26.16 -5.70 -6.49
C SER A 29 26.67 -6.94 -5.73
N THR A 30 26.38 -7.01 -4.43
CA THR A 30 26.90 -8.02 -3.50
C THR A 30 25.82 -8.72 -2.68
N ARG A 31 24.55 -8.31 -2.84
CA ARG A 31 23.41 -8.84 -2.07
C ARG A 31 22.23 -9.10 -3.00
N THR A 32 21.49 -10.17 -2.74
CA THR A 32 20.25 -10.46 -3.44
C THR A 32 19.12 -9.55 -2.93
N ILE A 33 18.03 -9.43 -3.70
CA ILE A 33 16.83 -8.73 -3.24
C ILE A 33 16.28 -9.37 -1.97
N PHE A 34 16.33 -10.70 -1.88
CA PHE A 34 15.92 -11.42 -0.68
C PHE A 34 16.71 -10.97 0.55
N ASP A 35 18.05 -10.87 0.45
CA ASP A 35 18.89 -10.45 1.57
C ASP A 35 18.52 -9.03 2.06
N ILE A 36 18.24 -8.11 1.13
CA ILE A 36 17.84 -6.73 1.44
C ILE A 36 16.48 -6.71 2.14
N VAL A 37 15.51 -7.48 1.65
CA VAL A 37 14.17 -7.59 2.21
C VAL A 37 14.21 -8.24 3.59
N TYR A 38 14.92 -9.35 3.73
CA TYR A 38 15.13 -10.05 4.99
C TYR A 38 15.75 -9.12 6.02
N GLN A 39 16.90 -8.51 5.71
CA GLN A 39 17.60 -7.61 6.63
C GLN A 39 16.73 -6.42 7.06
N THR A 40 15.94 -5.85 6.14
CA THR A 40 15.06 -4.71 6.44
C THR A 40 13.94 -5.13 7.40
N PHE A 41 13.31 -6.28 7.15
CA PHE A 41 12.16 -6.75 7.93
C PHE A 41 12.53 -7.61 9.15
N SER A 42 13.81 -7.90 9.39
CA SER A 42 14.28 -8.40 10.70
C SER A 42 14.13 -7.35 11.82
N SER A 43 13.84 -6.08 11.49
CA SER A 43 13.60 -5.02 12.46
C SER A 43 12.09 -4.81 12.69
N PRO A 44 11.59 -5.02 13.93
CA PRO A 44 10.17 -4.81 14.26
C PRO A 44 9.68 -3.38 14.00
N ALA A 45 10.57 -2.39 14.05
CA ALA A 45 10.23 -0.99 13.76
C ALA A 45 9.89 -0.79 12.27
N TYR A 46 10.68 -1.37 11.36
CA TYR A 46 10.39 -1.32 9.93
C TYR A 46 9.11 -2.09 9.59
N VAL A 47 8.90 -3.25 10.21
CA VAL A 47 7.66 -4.03 10.03
C VAL A 47 6.44 -3.22 10.44
N THR A 48 6.48 -2.59 11.62
CA THR A 48 5.38 -1.74 12.11
C THR A 48 5.12 -0.57 11.15
N LEU A 49 6.18 0.11 10.69
CA LEU A 49 6.07 1.22 9.74
C LEU A 49 5.39 0.77 8.44
N TYR A 50 5.81 -0.35 7.87
CA TYR A 50 5.27 -0.85 6.60
C TYR A 50 3.83 -1.36 6.74
N VAL A 51 3.48 -2.01 7.85
CA VAL A 51 2.10 -2.43 8.11
C VAL A 51 1.18 -1.22 8.25
N LEU A 52 1.59 -0.19 8.99
CA LEU A 52 0.82 1.06 9.10
C LEU A 52 0.70 1.77 7.73
N ALA A 53 1.76 1.77 6.93
CA ALA A 53 1.71 2.30 5.57
C ALA A 53 0.70 1.53 4.70
N MET A 54 0.58 0.20 4.84
CA MET A 54 -0.42 -0.58 4.11
C MET A 54 -1.85 -0.29 4.54
N VAL A 55 -2.09 0.06 5.80
CA VAL A 55 -3.40 0.60 6.24
C VAL A 55 -3.69 1.93 5.54
N VAL A 56 -2.72 2.84 5.48
CA VAL A 56 -2.86 4.12 4.77
C VAL A 56 -3.16 3.90 3.28
N VAL A 57 -2.44 2.99 2.63
CA VAL A 57 -2.68 2.62 1.22
C VAL A 57 -4.09 2.06 1.04
N ALA A 58 -4.53 1.13 1.90
CA ALA A 58 -5.87 0.57 1.81
C ALA A 58 -6.96 1.64 1.95
N VAL A 59 -6.81 2.57 2.91
CA VAL A 59 -7.75 3.69 3.07
C VAL A 59 -7.74 4.58 1.83
N HIS A 60 -6.57 4.95 1.31
CA HIS A 60 -6.46 5.83 0.13
C HIS A 60 -7.08 5.18 -1.11
N VAL A 61 -6.72 3.93 -1.40
CA VAL A 61 -7.21 3.19 -2.58
C VAL A 61 -8.71 2.92 -2.47
N SER A 62 -9.24 2.67 -1.27
CA SER A 62 -10.67 2.39 -1.08
C SER A 62 -11.56 3.56 -1.51
N HIS A 63 -11.04 4.78 -1.42
CA HIS A 63 -11.70 5.99 -1.88
C HIS A 63 -11.27 6.39 -3.30
N GLY A 64 -9.96 6.40 -3.55
CA GLY A 64 -9.37 6.80 -4.83
C GLY A 64 -9.90 5.98 -6.00
N PHE A 65 -10.04 4.67 -5.82
CA PHE A 65 -10.44 3.75 -6.90
C PHE A 65 -11.81 4.12 -7.48
N TRP A 66 -12.88 4.15 -6.69
CA TRP A 66 -14.20 4.53 -7.23
C TRP A 66 -14.29 6.00 -7.61
N SER A 67 -13.58 6.91 -6.92
CA SER A 67 -13.57 8.33 -7.28
C SER A 67 -12.95 8.58 -8.65
N ALA A 68 -11.96 7.77 -9.07
CA ALA A 68 -11.35 7.88 -10.38
C ALA A 68 -12.38 7.65 -11.50
N PHE A 69 -13.31 6.70 -11.33
CA PHE A 69 -14.42 6.48 -12.28
C PHE A 69 -15.33 7.70 -12.38
N GLN A 70 -15.54 8.44 -11.29
CA GLN A 70 -16.30 9.68 -11.33
C GLN A 70 -15.56 10.78 -12.10
N THR A 71 -14.24 10.92 -11.86
CA THR A 71 -13.41 11.93 -12.54
C THR A 71 -13.37 11.74 -14.06
N ILE A 72 -13.32 10.49 -14.54
CA ILE A 72 -13.30 10.20 -15.98
C ILE A 72 -14.70 10.19 -16.63
N GLY A 73 -15.74 10.52 -15.88
CA GLY A 73 -17.13 10.61 -16.39
C GLY A 73 -17.93 9.30 -16.36
N ALA A 74 -17.36 8.21 -15.86
CA ALA A 74 -18.07 6.94 -15.65
C ALA A 74 -18.90 6.97 -14.35
N ASN A 75 -19.65 8.04 -14.08
CA ASN A 75 -20.47 8.17 -12.87
C ASN A 75 -21.95 7.86 -13.17
N HIS A 76 -22.42 6.64 -12.88
CA HIS A 76 -23.81 6.26 -13.12
C HIS A 76 -24.44 5.46 -11.96
N PRO A 77 -25.69 5.77 -11.54
CA PRO A 77 -26.34 5.13 -10.39
C PRO A 77 -26.42 3.60 -10.47
N LYS A 78 -26.55 3.03 -11.68
CA LYS A 78 -26.67 1.58 -11.90
C LYS A 78 -25.44 0.78 -11.45
N TYR A 79 -24.23 1.27 -11.68
CA TYR A 79 -23.01 0.48 -11.48
C TYR A 79 -22.05 1.08 -10.44
N MET A 80 -22.22 2.35 -10.06
CA MET A 80 -21.41 2.97 -9.01
C MET A 80 -21.45 2.22 -7.66
N PRO A 81 -22.60 1.69 -7.18
CA PRO A 81 -22.62 0.90 -5.95
C PRO A 81 -21.68 -0.32 -6.02
N THR A 82 -21.66 -1.00 -7.17
CA THR A 82 -20.77 -2.15 -7.41
C THR A 82 -19.31 -1.71 -7.46
N ILE A 83 -18.99 -0.61 -8.15
CA ILE A 83 -17.61 -0.08 -8.19
C ILE A 83 -17.11 0.29 -6.80
N MET A 84 -17.95 0.90 -5.96
CA MET A 84 -17.59 1.24 -4.57
C MET A 84 -17.31 -0.01 -3.74
N LEU A 85 -18.14 -1.05 -3.86
CA LEU A 85 -17.91 -2.33 -3.18
C LEU A 85 -16.60 -2.98 -3.64
N LEU A 86 -16.38 -3.05 -4.96
CA LEU A 86 -15.15 -3.61 -5.53
C LEU A 86 -13.91 -2.82 -5.10
N SER A 87 -14.03 -1.49 -4.95
CA SER A 87 -12.95 -0.64 -4.44
C SER A 87 -12.52 -1.04 -3.03
N VAL A 88 -13.49 -1.30 -2.15
CA VAL A 88 -13.22 -1.73 -0.77
C VAL A 88 -12.58 -3.12 -0.76
N ILE A 89 -13.14 -4.08 -1.49
CA ILE A 89 -12.60 -5.44 -1.58
C ILE A 89 -11.16 -5.42 -2.10
N PHE A 90 -10.93 -4.73 -3.22
CA PHE A 90 -9.61 -4.57 -3.81
C PHE A 90 -8.60 -3.98 -2.82
N SER A 91 -9.01 -2.92 -2.11
CA SER A 91 -8.13 -2.23 -1.16
C SER A 91 -7.76 -3.08 0.05
N ILE A 92 -8.71 -3.88 0.57
CA ILE A 92 -8.44 -4.83 1.65
C ILE A 92 -7.49 -5.92 1.17
N THR A 93 -7.73 -6.50 -0.02
CA THR A 93 -6.86 -7.53 -0.59
C THR A 93 -5.42 -7.03 -0.76
N VAL A 94 -5.24 -5.81 -1.29
CA VAL A 94 -3.92 -5.18 -1.45
C VAL A 94 -3.30 -4.89 -0.08
N GLY A 95 -4.04 -4.24 0.83
CA GLY A 95 -3.52 -3.87 2.15
C GLY A 95 -3.10 -5.07 3.00
N VAL A 96 -3.94 -6.12 3.04
CA VAL A 96 -3.63 -7.36 3.76
C VAL A 96 -2.54 -8.15 3.05
N GLY A 97 -2.63 -8.32 1.74
CA GLY A 97 -1.68 -9.11 0.96
C GLY A 97 -0.26 -8.57 1.06
N PHE A 98 -0.05 -7.28 0.81
CA PHE A 98 1.28 -6.67 0.92
C PHE A 98 1.69 -6.40 2.37
N GLY A 99 0.74 -6.09 3.27
CA GLY A 99 1.01 -5.92 4.70
C GLY A 99 1.43 -7.22 5.39
N PHE A 100 1.04 -8.37 4.85
CA PHE A 100 1.45 -9.68 5.34
C PHE A 100 2.94 -9.96 5.10
N ILE A 101 3.53 -9.49 4.00
CA ILE A 101 4.94 -9.74 3.65
C ILE A 101 5.90 -9.38 4.79
N PRO A 102 5.94 -8.14 5.32
CA PRO A 102 6.87 -7.80 6.39
C PRO A 102 6.62 -8.59 7.69
N ILE A 103 5.36 -8.94 7.98
CA ILE A 103 5.01 -9.77 9.15
C ILE A 103 5.57 -11.18 8.99
N TYR A 104 5.38 -11.77 7.79
CA TYR A 104 5.92 -13.07 7.44
C TYR A 104 7.45 -13.11 7.57
N MET A 105 8.13 -12.08 7.03
CA MET A 105 9.57 -11.96 7.10
C MET A 105 10.12 -11.82 8.52
N LEU A 106 9.36 -11.24 9.46
CA LEU A 106 9.80 -11.08 10.85
C LEU A 106 9.58 -12.33 11.70
N LEU A 107 8.46 -13.02 11.47
CA LEU A 107 7.98 -14.09 12.36
C LEU A 107 8.38 -15.49 11.89
N ILE A 108 8.57 -15.69 10.59
CA ILE A 108 8.69 -17.04 10.00
C ILE A 108 10.03 -17.24 9.28
N VAL A 109 10.62 -16.18 8.74
CA VAL A 109 11.92 -16.22 8.03
C VAL A 109 13.03 -15.84 8.98
#